data_AF-A0A6F8XZW8-F1
#
_entry.id   AF-A0A6F8XZW8-F1
#
_cell.length_a   1.000
_cell.length_b   1.000
_cell.length_c   1.000
_cell.angle_alpha   90.00
_cell.angle_beta   90.00
_cell.angle_gamma   90.00
#
_symmetry.space_group_name_H-M   'P 1'
#
loop_
_entity.id
_entity.type
_entity.pdbx_description
1 polymer ?
#
loop_
_entity_poly.entity_id
_entity_poly.type
_entity_poly.pdbx_seq_one_letter_code
_entity_poly.pdbx_strand_id
1 'polypeptide(L)'
;MVIQGIAKGERGELAVQAMTEAGVDEIVPWAAARSVVQWRGERGDRARDKWVATAREAAKQARRPWLPLVAPAASTREAAARATLVLHEEAKDRLTTVDLPETGEIALVVGPEGGIAPEELAVFESAGARTVRMGDPVLRTSTAGVAALAVLSTRLGRW
;
A
#
# COMPACT_ATOMS: atom_id res chain seq x y z
N MET A 1 3.57 2.14 -6.88
CA MET A 1 2.19 1.89 -6.40
C MET A 1 2.19 1.39 -4.96
N VAL A 2 1.06 1.48 -4.27
CA VAL A 2 0.87 0.86 -2.95
C VAL A 2 -0.29 -0.12 -2.98
N ILE A 3 -0.03 -1.36 -2.54
CA ILE A 3 -1.04 -2.38 -2.27
C ILE A 3 -1.43 -2.23 -0.80
N GLN A 4 -2.62 -1.68 -0.56
CA GLN A 4 -3.08 -1.27 0.76
C GLN A 4 -4.11 -2.27 1.28
N GLY A 5 -3.76 -2.99 2.35
CA GLY A 5 -4.70 -3.83 3.10
C GLY A 5 -5.92 -3.02 3.50
N ILE A 6 -7.11 -3.56 3.23
CA ILE A 6 -8.38 -2.88 3.50
C ILE A 6 -8.54 -2.71 5.01
N ALA A 7 -8.59 -1.44 5.43
CA ALA A 7 -8.75 -1.02 6.83
C ALA A 7 -10.20 -0.70 7.19
N LYS A 8 -10.52 -0.69 8.49
CA LYS A 8 -11.87 -0.37 8.98
C LYS A 8 -12.10 1.14 9.10
N GLY A 9 -13.28 1.58 8.65
CA GLY A 9 -13.75 2.95 8.82
C GLY A 9 -12.92 3.96 8.01
N GLU A 10 -12.76 5.17 8.53
CA GLU A 10 -12.11 6.29 7.84
C GLU A 10 -10.60 6.12 7.68
N ARG A 11 -9.98 5.11 8.31
CA ARG A 11 -8.53 4.88 8.22
C ARG A 11 -8.06 4.57 6.81
N GLY A 12 -8.89 3.87 6.02
CA GLY A 12 -8.58 3.60 4.61
C GLY A 12 -8.56 4.88 3.79
N GLU A 13 -9.56 5.74 3.99
CA GLU A 13 -9.66 7.04 3.31
C GLU A 13 -8.50 7.96 3.72
N LEU A 14 -8.14 8.00 5.01
CA LEU A 14 -6.98 8.75 5.49
C LEU A 14 -5.66 8.26 4.86
N ALA A 15 -5.47 6.94 4.76
CA ALA A 15 -4.31 6.37 4.09
C ALA A 15 -4.27 6.76 2.61
N VAL A 16 -5.41 6.68 1.91
CA VAL A 16 -5.53 7.08 0.50
C VAL A 16 -5.20 8.55 0.30
N GLN A 17 -5.74 9.42 1.15
CA GLN A 17 -5.45 10.86 1.14
C GLN A 17 -3.94 11.09 1.33
N ALA A 18 -3.36 10.57 2.41
CA ALA A 18 -1.95 10.82 2.73
C ALA A 18 -0.99 10.28 1.66
N MET A 19 -1.28 9.08 1.11
CA MET A 19 -0.47 8.51 0.02
C MET A 19 -0.62 9.31 -1.27
N THR A 20 -1.81 9.84 -1.55
CA THR A 20 -2.03 10.73 -2.71
C THR A 20 -1.23 12.02 -2.58
N GLU A 21 -1.25 12.64 -1.41
CA GLU A 21 -0.46 13.85 -1.12
C GLU A 21 1.04 13.59 -1.25
N ALA A 22 1.51 12.43 -0.77
CA ALA A 22 2.90 11.98 -0.92
C ALA A 22 3.27 11.53 -2.34
N GLY A 23 2.32 11.50 -3.27
CA GLY A 23 2.58 11.29 -4.68
C GLY A 23 2.59 9.84 -5.15
N VAL A 24 1.77 8.99 -4.53
CA VAL A 24 1.54 7.63 -5.04
C VAL A 24 0.96 7.67 -6.46
N ASP A 25 1.38 6.72 -7.30
CA ASP A 25 0.91 6.60 -8.68
C ASP A 25 -0.39 5.78 -8.80
N GLU A 26 -0.51 4.71 -8.00
CA GLU A 26 -1.67 3.80 -7.94
C GLU A 26 -1.81 3.22 -6.53
N ILE A 27 -3.06 3.07 -6.07
CA ILE A 27 -3.44 2.39 -4.84
C ILE A 27 -4.29 1.17 -5.20
N VAL A 28 -3.86 -0.01 -4.77
CA VAL A 28 -4.59 -1.27 -4.95
C VAL A 28 -5.15 -1.71 -3.59
N PRO A 29 -6.47 -1.66 -3.37
CA PRO A 29 -7.07 -2.23 -2.16
C PRO A 29 -6.79 -3.74 -2.12
N TRP A 30 -6.34 -4.25 -0.99
CA TRP A 30 -6.06 -5.68 -0.82
C TRP A 30 -6.95 -6.29 0.24
N ALA A 31 -7.69 -7.32 -0.16
CA ALA A 31 -8.54 -8.12 0.72
C ALA A 31 -7.71 -9.15 1.49
N ALA A 32 -6.93 -8.67 2.45
CA ALA A 32 -6.10 -9.51 3.31
C ALA A 32 -6.96 -10.39 4.23
N ALA A 33 -6.43 -11.56 4.61
CA ALA A 33 -7.11 -12.52 5.48
C ALA A 33 -7.45 -11.92 6.85
N ARG A 34 -6.59 -11.03 7.36
CA ARG A 34 -6.77 -10.33 8.64
C ARG A 34 -7.40 -8.93 8.51
N SER A 35 -7.95 -8.59 7.35
CA SER A 35 -8.78 -7.39 7.21
C SER A 35 -10.12 -7.57 7.91
N VAL A 36 -10.41 -6.68 8.85
CA VAL A 36 -11.68 -6.67 9.61
C VAL A 36 -12.88 -6.39 8.70
N VAL A 37 -12.66 -5.66 7.59
CA VAL A 37 -13.68 -5.34 6.60
C VAL A 37 -13.40 -6.11 5.33
N GLN A 38 -14.44 -6.75 4.79
CA GLN A 38 -14.38 -7.51 3.55
C GLN A 38 -15.22 -6.80 2.50
N TRP A 39 -14.61 -6.39 1.40
CA TRP A 39 -15.29 -5.77 0.27
C TRP A 39 -15.87 -6.88 -0.62
N ARG A 40 -17.19 -6.90 -0.81
CA ARG A 40 -17.90 -7.92 -1.60
C ARG A 40 -18.98 -7.27 -2.45
N GLY A 41 -19.05 -7.66 -3.73
CA GLY A 41 -20.02 -7.16 -4.71
C GLY A 41 -20.15 -5.64 -4.71
N GLU A 42 -21.37 -5.14 -4.92
CA GLU A 42 -21.67 -3.70 -4.97
C GLU A 42 -21.26 -2.90 -3.72
N ARG A 43 -21.14 -3.57 -2.56
CA ARG A 43 -20.67 -2.90 -1.34
C ARG A 43 -19.17 -2.61 -1.41
N GLY A 44 -18.41 -3.51 -2.02
CA GLY A 44 -17.00 -3.31 -2.31
C GLY A 44 -16.79 -2.19 -3.33
N ASP A 45 -17.58 -2.18 -4.39
CA ASP A 45 -17.51 -1.14 -5.43
C ASP A 45 -17.80 0.24 -4.85
N ARG A 46 -18.85 0.38 -4.04
CA ARG A 46 -19.15 1.64 -3.33
C ARG A 46 -18.05 2.06 -2.37
N ALA A 47 -17.36 1.12 -1.73
CA ALA A 47 -16.24 1.45 -0.84
C ALA A 47 -15.01 1.91 -1.63
N ARG A 48 -14.75 1.29 -2.79
CA ARG A 48 -13.73 1.75 -3.74
C ARG A 48 -14.05 3.14 -4.27
N ASP A 49 -15.29 3.42 -4.63
CA ASP A 49 -15.70 4.74 -5.16
C ASP A 49 -15.44 5.85 -4.14
N LYS A 50 -15.58 5.57 -2.84
CA LYS A 50 -15.15 6.50 -1.80
C LYS A 50 -13.66 6.77 -1.85
N TRP A 51 -12.83 5.74 -1.96
CA TRP A 51 -11.38 5.91 -2.09
C TRP A 51 -11.01 6.69 -3.36
N VAL A 52 -11.70 6.45 -4.48
CA VAL A 52 -11.53 7.23 -5.71
C VAL A 52 -11.86 8.71 -5.46
N ALA A 53 -12.97 9.01 -4.78
CA ALA A 53 -13.36 10.36 -4.43
C ALA A 53 -12.33 11.03 -3.49
N THR A 54 -11.85 10.31 -2.48
CA THR A 54 -10.81 10.79 -1.56
C THR A 54 -9.51 11.11 -2.30
N ALA A 55 -9.03 10.21 -3.16
CA ALA A 55 -7.84 10.44 -3.97
C ALA A 55 -8.01 11.66 -4.90
N ARG A 56 -9.19 11.85 -5.48
CA ARG A 56 -9.48 13.00 -6.33
C ARG A 56 -9.43 14.33 -5.58
N GLU A 57 -10.05 14.40 -4.41
CA GLU A 57 -10.02 15.63 -3.61
C GLU A 57 -8.61 15.89 -3.05
N ALA A 58 -7.90 14.86 -2.60
CA ALA A 58 -6.52 14.97 -2.14
C ALA A 58 -5.58 15.46 -3.27
N ALA A 59 -5.68 14.89 -4.48
CA ALA A 59 -4.89 15.31 -5.62
C ALA A 59 -5.14 16.79 -5.98
N LYS A 60 -6.39 17.24 -5.91
CA LYS A 60 -6.77 18.65 -6.11
C LYS A 60 -6.15 19.57 -5.06
N GLN A 61 -6.24 19.22 -3.77
CA GLN A 61 -5.69 20.03 -2.68
C GLN A 61 -4.15 20.09 -2.74
N ALA A 62 -3.50 18.96 -3.04
CA ALA A 62 -2.06 18.87 -3.20
C ALA A 62 -1.55 19.39 -4.56
N ARG A 63 -2.43 19.95 -5.41
CA ARG A 63 -2.10 20.48 -6.75
C ARG A 63 -1.29 19.50 -7.61
N ARG A 64 -1.65 18.21 -7.54
CA ARG A 64 -0.99 17.18 -8.34
C ARG A 64 -1.39 17.32 -9.81
N PRO A 65 -0.43 17.26 -10.76
CA PRO A 65 -0.76 17.30 -12.18
C PRO A 65 -1.37 15.99 -12.70
N TRP A 66 -1.46 14.95 -11.86
CA TRP A 66 -2.12 13.68 -12.16
C TRP A 66 -3.00 13.22 -11.01
N LEU A 67 -3.91 12.31 -11.33
CA LEU A 67 -4.77 11.63 -10.37
C LEU A 67 -4.25 10.20 -10.16
N PRO A 68 -3.97 9.77 -8.92
CA PRO A 68 -3.61 8.37 -8.67
C PRO A 68 -4.76 7.42 -9.04
N LEU A 69 -4.44 6.29 -9.64
CA LEU A 69 -5.43 5.25 -9.90
C LEU A 69 -5.81 4.54 -8.59
N VAL A 70 -7.09 4.28 -8.38
CA VAL A 70 -7.55 3.34 -7.34
C VAL A 70 -8.11 2.09 -8.03
N ALA A 71 -7.36 1.00 -7.96
CA ALA A 71 -7.69 -0.25 -8.64
C ALA A 71 -8.86 -0.99 -7.96
N PRO A 72 -9.48 -1.98 -8.62
CA PRO A 72 -10.35 -2.95 -7.96
C PRO A 72 -9.64 -3.65 -6.80
N ALA A 73 -10.42 -4.13 -5.82
CA ALA A 73 -9.85 -4.88 -4.71
C ALA A 73 -9.24 -6.21 -5.22
N ALA A 74 -7.99 -6.45 -4.83
CA ALA A 74 -7.24 -7.64 -5.19
C ALA A 74 -7.27 -8.69 -4.08
N SER A 75 -7.29 -9.95 -4.48
CA SER A 75 -6.92 -11.09 -3.63
C SER A 75 -5.42 -11.11 -3.35
N THR A 76 -4.98 -11.89 -2.36
CA THR A 76 -3.56 -12.04 -2.03
C THR A 76 -2.73 -12.55 -3.21
N ARG A 77 -3.27 -13.45 -4.05
CA ARG A 77 -2.57 -13.94 -5.24
C ARG A 77 -2.39 -12.85 -6.30
N GLU A 78 -3.44 -12.06 -6.56
CA GLU A 78 -3.38 -10.96 -7.52
C GLU A 78 -2.45 -9.84 -7.03
N ALA A 79 -2.49 -9.54 -5.73
CA ALA A 79 -1.56 -8.62 -5.09
C ALA A 79 -0.10 -9.11 -5.22
N ALA A 80 0.15 -10.39 -4.93
CA ALA A 80 1.49 -10.97 -4.99
C ALA A 80 2.10 -10.96 -6.38
N ALA A 81 1.30 -11.14 -7.43
CA ALA A 81 1.77 -11.05 -8.82
C ALA A 81 2.34 -9.67 -9.20
N ARG A 82 2.03 -8.63 -8.42
CA ARG A 82 2.51 -7.26 -8.64
C ARG A 82 3.53 -6.80 -7.60
N ALA A 83 3.58 -7.46 -6.43
CA ALA A 83 4.32 -7.01 -5.26
C ALA A 83 5.85 -7.05 -5.48
N THR A 84 6.53 -5.99 -5.06
CA THR A 84 8.00 -5.91 -5.07
C THR A 84 8.56 -5.94 -3.65
N LEU A 85 7.90 -5.21 -2.75
CA LEU A 85 8.32 -5.03 -1.36
C LEU A 85 7.12 -5.23 -0.43
N VAL A 86 7.33 -5.87 0.71
CA VAL A 86 6.30 -6.05 1.75
C VAL A 86 6.76 -5.41 3.05
N LEU A 87 6.00 -4.43 3.56
CA LEU A 87 6.25 -3.89 4.89
C LEU A 87 5.87 -4.93 5.95
N HIS A 88 6.86 -5.43 6.68
CA HIS A 88 6.67 -6.41 7.73
C HIS A 88 7.56 -6.10 8.94
N GLU A 89 7.00 -6.14 10.16
CA GLU A 89 7.72 -5.77 11.37
C GLU A 89 8.91 -6.68 11.70
N GLU A 90 8.83 -7.97 11.32
CA GLU A 90 9.91 -8.95 11.55
C GLU A 90 10.95 -9.01 10.42
N ALA A 91 10.82 -8.16 9.39
CA ALA A 91 11.75 -8.15 8.28
C ALA A 91 13.17 -7.76 8.73
N LYS A 92 14.19 -8.44 8.21
CA LYS A 92 15.59 -8.15 8.53
C LYS A 92 16.09 -6.92 7.77
N ASP A 93 15.74 -6.84 6.50
CA ASP A 93 16.13 -5.75 5.60
C ASP A 93 15.36 -4.47 5.90
N ARG A 94 16.03 -3.32 5.77
CA ARG A 94 15.43 -2.00 6.01
C ARG A 94 15.08 -1.36 4.69
N LEU A 95 13.89 -0.74 4.59
CA LEU A 95 13.48 -0.02 3.37
C LEU A 95 14.48 1.09 3.00
N THR A 96 15.21 1.64 3.96
CA THR A 96 16.22 2.68 3.74
C THR A 96 17.48 2.19 3.02
N THR A 97 17.77 0.89 3.04
CA THR A 97 19.05 0.34 2.53
C THR A 97 18.89 -0.83 1.57
N VAL A 98 17.74 -1.50 1.52
CA VAL A 98 17.49 -2.61 0.60
C VAL A 98 17.73 -2.19 -0.86
N ASP A 99 18.29 -3.04 -1.70
CA ASP A 99 18.44 -2.72 -3.12
C ASP A 99 17.06 -2.49 -3.75
N LEU A 100 16.89 -1.41 -4.51
CA LEU A 100 15.66 -1.15 -5.26
C LEU A 100 15.87 -1.53 -6.73
N PRO A 101 14.81 -1.96 -7.45
CA PRO A 101 14.91 -2.16 -8.89
C PRO A 101 15.41 -0.88 -9.58
N GLU A 102 16.38 -1.02 -10.48
CA GLU A 102 16.92 0.12 -11.26
C GLU A 102 15.88 0.66 -12.26
N THR A 103 14.97 -0.21 -12.71
CA THR A 103 13.92 0.12 -13.68
C THR A 103 12.61 -0.57 -13.29
N GLY A 104 11.52 -0.11 -13.90
CA GLY A 104 10.18 -0.67 -13.67
C GLY A 104 9.45 -0.06 -12.48
N GLU A 105 8.42 -0.77 -12.03
CA GLU A 105 7.52 -0.30 -10.98
C GLU A 105 7.88 -0.92 -9.63
N ILE A 106 7.81 -0.10 -8.57
CA ILE A 106 7.85 -0.60 -7.20
C ILE A 106 6.42 -0.69 -6.68
N ALA A 107 6.00 -1.90 -6.33
CA ALA A 107 4.75 -2.17 -5.63
C ALA A 107 5.04 -2.50 -4.17
N LEU A 108 4.63 -1.60 -3.28
CA LEU A 108 4.79 -1.74 -1.84
C LEU A 108 3.51 -2.29 -1.22
N VAL A 109 3.60 -3.40 -0.49
CA VAL A 109 2.49 -3.98 0.28
C VAL A 109 2.48 -3.42 1.70
N VAL A 110 1.31 -2.95 2.12
CA VAL A 110 1.03 -2.48 3.49
C VAL A 110 -0.12 -3.31 4.07
N GLY A 111 0.14 -4.02 5.16
CA GLY A 111 -0.85 -4.88 5.82
C GLY A 111 -2.01 -4.12 6.47
N PRO A 112 -3.16 -4.79 6.70
CA PRO A 112 -4.27 -4.24 7.49
C PRO A 112 -3.90 -4.15 8.97
N GLU A 113 -4.80 -3.65 9.81
CA GLU A 113 -4.52 -3.51 11.25
C GLU A 113 -4.28 -4.85 11.98
N GLY A 114 -4.75 -5.96 11.41
CA GLY A 114 -4.49 -7.31 11.92
C GLY A 114 -3.14 -7.90 11.51
N GLY A 115 -2.31 -7.12 10.79
CA GLY A 115 -1.06 -7.60 10.21
C GLY A 115 -1.26 -8.50 8.99
N ILE A 116 -0.15 -8.98 8.44
CA ILE A 116 -0.12 -9.93 7.32
C ILE A 116 -0.08 -11.34 7.90
N ALA A 117 -0.94 -12.25 7.42
CA ALA A 117 -0.90 -13.62 7.90
C ALA A 117 0.37 -14.33 7.38
N PRO A 118 0.99 -15.27 8.13
CA PRO A 118 2.18 -15.99 7.68
C PRO A 118 2.01 -16.67 6.31
N GLU A 119 0.81 -17.20 6.04
CA GLU A 119 0.48 -17.84 4.77
C GLU A 119 0.44 -16.83 3.61
N GLU A 120 -0.04 -15.62 3.86
CA GLU A 120 -0.06 -14.54 2.86
C GLU A 120 1.35 -14.01 2.59
N LEU A 121 2.16 -13.86 3.65
CA LEU A 121 3.56 -13.48 3.55
C LEU A 121 4.33 -14.47 2.68
N ALA A 122 4.14 -15.76 2.91
CA ALA A 122 4.74 -16.81 2.09
C ALA A 122 4.32 -16.73 0.61
N VAL A 123 3.07 -16.35 0.31
CA VAL A 123 2.64 -16.14 -1.08
C VAL A 123 3.40 -14.96 -1.71
N PHE A 124 3.54 -13.84 -1.00
CA PHE A 124 4.31 -12.69 -1.49
C PHE A 124 5.78 -13.04 -1.75
N GLU A 125 6.42 -13.73 -0.80
CA GLU A 125 7.82 -14.15 -0.93
C GLU A 125 8.00 -15.15 -2.08
N SER A 126 7.07 -16.10 -2.25
CA SER A 126 7.09 -17.05 -3.37
C SER A 126 6.92 -16.40 -4.74
N ALA A 127 6.27 -15.23 -4.80
CA ALA A 127 6.15 -14.42 -6.01
C ALA A 127 7.38 -13.50 -6.24
N GLY A 128 8.37 -13.52 -5.35
CA GLY A 128 9.60 -12.74 -5.45
C GLY A 128 9.59 -11.40 -4.72
N ALA A 129 8.54 -11.09 -3.96
CA ALA A 129 8.50 -9.87 -3.17
C ALA A 129 9.46 -9.98 -1.95
N ARG A 130 10.20 -8.91 -1.67
CA ARG A 130 11.11 -8.86 -0.51
C ARG A 130 10.46 -8.22 0.70
N THR A 131 10.62 -8.83 1.87
CA THR A 131 10.14 -8.26 3.13
C THR A 131 11.11 -7.21 3.64
N VAL A 132 10.58 -6.05 4.05
CA VAL A 132 11.36 -4.92 4.53
C VAL A 132 10.67 -4.24 5.71
N ARG A 133 11.46 -3.68 6.63
CA ARG A 133 10.95 -2.94 7.80
C ARG A 133 11.22 -1.44 7.71
N MET A 134 10.39 -0.70 8.43
CA MET A 134 10.41 0.76 8.56
C MET A 134 10.88 1.16 9.96
N GLY A 135 12.17 0.94 10.25
CA GLY A 135 12.71 1.16 11.58
C GLY A 135 12.39 0.03 12.55
N ASP A 136 12.57 0.30 13.83
CA ASP A 136 12.29 -0.65 14.92
C ASP A 136 10.84 -0.56 15.46
N PRO A 137 10.18 0.62 15.47
CA PRO A 137 8.77 0.72 15.81
C PRO A 137 7.85 0.15 14.72
N VAL A 138 6.75 -0.47 15.14
CA VAL A 138 5.69 -0.90 14.22
C VAL A 138 4.84 0.30 13.80
N LEU A 139 4.83 0.62 12.51
CA LEU A 139 3.98 1.67 11.96
C LEU A 139 2.54 1.17 11.78
N ARG A 140 1.58 2.03 12.09
CA ARG A 140 0.16 1.74 11.86
C ARG A 140 -0.12 1.73 10.36
N THR A 141 -1.05 0.88 9.91
CA THR A 141 -1.51 0.76 8.53
C THR A 141 -1.76 2.11 7.84
N SER A 142 -2.38 3.07 8.53
CA SER A 142 -2.69 4.39 7.97
C SER A 142 -1.48 5.28 7.74
N THR A 143 -0.34 4.99 8.38
CA THR A 143 0.89 5.80 8.33
C THR A 143 2.03 5.10 7.59
N ALA A 144 2.06 3.77 7.62
CA ALA A 144 3.13 2.97 7.03
C ALA A 144 3.32 3.25 5.53
N GLY A 145 2.22 3.33 4.77
CA GLY A 145 2.26 3.61 3.33
C GLY A 145 2.87 4.97 3.00
N VAL A 146 2.38 6.05 3.63
CA VAL A 146 2.89 7.42 3.40
C VAL A 146 4.34 7.58 3.84
N ALA A 147 4.72 7.02 4.99
CA ALA A 147 6.09 7.07 5.47
C ALA A 147 7.05 6.32 4.53
N ALA A 148 6.64 5.16 4.01
CA ALA A 148 7.44 4.40 3.08
C ALA A 148 7.56 5.09 1.72
N LEU A 149 6.50 5.75 1.24
CA LEU A 149 6.53 6.58 0.03
C LEU A 149 7.51 7.75 0.17
N ALA A 150 7.61 8.37 1.35
CA ALA A 150 8.60 9.42 1.61
C ALA A 150 10.03 8.88 1.49
N VAL A 151 10.32 7.74 2.11
CA VAL A 151 11.64 7.07 2.01
C VAL A 151 11.95 6.71 0.55
N LEU A 152 11.00 6.09 -0.16
CA LEU A 152 11.18 5.72 -1.56
C LEU A 152 11.38 6.94 -2.45
N SER A 153 10.65 8.04 -2.20
CA SER A 153 10.80 9.27 -2.99
C SER A 153 12.22 9.84 -2.90
N THR A 154 12.79 9.91 -1.70
CA THR A 154 14.19 10.33 -1.53
C THR A 154 15.17 9.34 -2.18
N ARG A 155 14.97 8.03 -1.98
CA ARG A 155 15.89 7.01 -2.54
C ARG A 155 15.86 6.93 -4.07
N LEU A 156 14.74 7.30 -4.68
CA LEU A 156 14.54 7.32 -6.14
C LEU A 156 14.85 8.70 -6.75
N GLY A 157 15.32 9.68 -5.96
CA GLY A 157 15.60 11.03 -6.43
C GLY A 157 14.37 11.82 -6.89
N ARG A 158 13.17 11.44 -6.43
CA ARG A 158 11.93 12.19 -6.67
C ARG A 158 11.84 13.43 -5.78
N TRP A 159 12.51 13.39 -4.62
CA TRP A 159 12.64 14.48 -3.64
C TRP A 159 14.11 14.81 -3.40
#